data_AF-A0A0C1JRS3-F1
#
_entry.id   AF-A0A0C1JRS3-F1
#
_cell.length_a   1.000
_cell.length_b   1.000
_cell.length_c   1.000
_cell.angle_alpha   90.00
_cell.angle_beta   90.00
_cell.angle_gamma   90.00
#
_symmetry.space_group_name_H-M   'P 1'
#
loop_
_entity.id
_entity.type
_entity.pdbx_description
1 polymer ?
#
loop_
_entity_poly.entity_id
_entity_poly.type
_entity_poly.pdbx_seq_one_letter_code
_entity_poly.pdbx_strand_id
1 'polypeptide(L)'
;MDYKNYPVSRALLNLLCSEIDVVTYCLPLAYYPEALKKAARLLELKQASEASLVLDIALNTLVEMHQTFPIPTIKVITLLTTAEDILEKENDKENALKLVNEAKFELKRSIELGYLEKDEKYRALNEELTDLENKINKNQKSTSSFRSLKEKFRDFLKILSKPKSASRCLNE
;
A
#
# COMPACT_ATOMS: atom_id res chain seq x y z
N MET A 1 27.74 -10.16 15.94
CA MET A 1 27.23 -9.72 14.63
C MET A 1 28.30 -8.83 14.03
N ASP A 2 28.90 -9.24 12.92
CA ASP A 2 29.93 -8.43 12.25
C ASP A 2 29.23 -7.20 11.64
N TYR A 3 29.51 -6.02 12.18
CA TYR A 3 28.67 -4.81 12.08
C TYR A 3 28.63 -4.16 10.69
N LYS A 4 29.18 -4.80 9.66
CA LYS A 4 29.33 -4.24 8.30
C LYS A 4 28.85 -5.17 7.17
N ASN A 5 28.12 -6.24 7.48
CA ASN A 5 27.55 -7.11 6.44
C ASN A 5 26.19 -6.58 5.94
N TYR A 6 26.22 -5.49 5.16
CA TYR A 6 25.02 -4.81 4.66
C TYR A 6 24.06 -5.71 3.84
N PRO A 7 24.51 -6.62 2.95
CA PRO A 7 23.60 -7.49 2.20
C PRO A 7 22.77 -8.42 3.10
N VAL A 8 23.41 -9.04 4.10
CA VAL A 8 22.73 -9.93 5.05
C VAL A 8 21.78 -9.14 5.94
N SER A 9 22.20 -7.96 6.42
CA SER A 9 21.33 -7.07 7.20
C SER A 9 20.11 -6.62 6.40
N ARG A 10 20.25 -6.29 5.11
CA ARG A 10 19.12 -5.92 4.25
C ARG A 10 18.12 -7.05 4.09
N ALA A 11 18.59 -8.27 3.85
CA ALA A 11 17.73 -9.44 3.76
C ALA A 11 16.95 -9.69 5.06
N LEU A 12 17.61 -9.51 6.22
CA LEU A 12 16.97 -9.65 7.52
C LEU A 12 15.92 -8.55 7.78
N LEU A 13 16.22 -7.30 7.42
CA LEU A 13 15.29 -6.18 7.57
C LEU A 13 14.06 -6.32 6.68
N ASN A 14 14.18 -6.92 5.50
CA ASN A 14 13.03 -7.20 4.64
C ASN A 14 12.00 -8.13 5.30
N LEU A 15 12.37 -8.95 6.29
CA LEU A 15 11.39 -9.76 7.05
C LEU A 15 10.49 -8.89 7.95
N LEU A 16 10.89 -7.66 8.25
CA LEU A 16 10.12 -6.73 9.08
C LEU A 16 9.12 -5.91 8.27
N CYS A 17 9.25 -5.89 6.93
CA CYS A 17 8.31 -5.20 6.05
C CYS A 17 6.90 -5.77 6.22
N SER A 18 5.92 -4.89 6.43
CA SER A 18 4.52 -5.25 6.64
C SER A 18 3.67 -4.50 5.62
N GLU A 19 3.81 -4.91 4.37
CA GLU A 19 3.19 -4.25 3.22
C GLU A 19 2.76 -5.25 2.15
N ILE A 20 1.92 -4.78 1.24
CA ILE A 20 1.51 -5.48 0.03
C ILE A 20 2.10 -4.70 -1.15
N ASP A 21 2.94 -5.36 -1.95
CA ASP A 21 3.45 -4.78 -3.18
C ASP A 21 2.63 -5.26 -4.38
N VAL A 22 2.18 -4.29 -5.18
CA VAL A 22 1.46 -4.52 -6.43
C VAL A 22 2.32 -4.01 -7.57
N VAL A 23 2.82 -4.95 -8.37
CA VAL A 23 3.61 -4.70 -9.57
C VAL A 23 2.70 -4.78 -10.79
N THR A 24 2.61 -3.68 -11.54
CA THR A 24 1.84 -3.63 -12.80
C THR A 24 2.77 -3.40 -13.97
N TYR A 25 2.79 -4.33 -14.92
CA TYR A 25 3.51 -4.19 -16.18
C TYR A 25 2.63 -3.51 -17.22
N CYS A 26 3.04 -2.31 -17.65
CA CYS A 26 2.30 -1.50 -18.60
C CYS A 26 2.82 -1.68 -20.02
N LEU A 27 1.91 -1.98 -20.93
CA LEU A 27 2.20 -2.12 -22.35
C LEU A 27 2.26 -0.72 -23.03
N PRO A 28 3.39 -0.30 -23.62
CA PRO A 28 3.48 0.99 -24.31
C PRO A 28 2.72 0.93 -25.65
N LEU A 29 1.53 1.52 -25.69
CA LEU A 29 0.64 1.48 -26.87
C LEU A 29 1.23 2.12 -28.13
N ALA A 30 2.19 3.04 -27.99
CA ALA A 30 2.82 3.70 -29.13
C ALA A 30 3.79 2.77 -29.90
N TYR A 31 4.49 1.87 -29.19
CA TYR A 31 5.58 1.08 -29.77
C TYR A 31 5.20 -0.40 -29.95
N TYR A 32 4.42 -0.95 -29.03
CA TYR A 32 4.13 -2.39 -29.01
C TYR A 32 3.36 -2.89 -30.24
N PRO A 33 2.31 -2.19 -30.73
CA PRO A 33 1.60 -2.62 -31.95
C PRO A 33 2.48 -2.63 -33.20
N GLU A 34 3.38 -1.66 -33.35
CA GLU A 34 4.29 -1.58 -34.49
C GLU A 34 5.36 -2.68 -34.43
N ALA A 35 5.87 -2.99 -33.23
CA ALA A 35 6.77 -4.12 -33.02
C ALA A 35 6.11 -5.46 -33.39
N LEU A 36 4.84 -5.66 -33.02
CA LEU A 36 4.08 -6.87 -33.38
C LEU A 36 3.90 -7.00 -34.90
N LYS A 37 3.55 -5.90 -35.59
CA LYS A 37 3.43 -5.90 -37.06
C LYS A 37 4.78 -6.22 -37.73
N LYS A 38 5.86 -5.65 -37.22
CA LYS A 38 7.21 -5.90 -37.72
C LYS A 38 7.62 -7.37 -37.52
N ALA A 39 7.35 -7.93 -36.34
CA ALA A 39 7.62 -9.34 -36.06
C ALA A 39 6.79 -10.27 -36.98
N ALA A 40 5.50 -9.98 -37.20
CA ALA A 40 4.65 -10.74 -38.11
C ALA A 40 5.21 -10.76 -39.54
N ARG A 41 5.64 -9.61 -40.07
CA ARG A 41 6.29 -9.53 -41.39
C ARG A 41 7.58 -10.35 -41.47
N LEU A 42 8.40 -10.34 -40.41
CA LEU A 42 9.63 -11.14 -40.37
C LEU A 42 9.34 -12.65 -40.37
N LEU A 43 8.26 -13.09 -39.73
CA LEU A 43 7.82 -14.48 -39.78
C LEU A 43 7.36 -14.91 -41.19
N GLU A 44 6.67 -14.04 -41.93
CA GLU A 44 6.30 -14.28 -43.34
C GLU A 44 7.55 -14.46 -44.22
N LEU A 45 8.62 -13.73 -43.91
CA LEU A 45 9.92 -13.84 -44.59
C LEU A 45 10.79 -15.02 -44.10
N LYS A 46 10.26 -15.88 -43.22
CA LYS A 46 10.98 -17.00 -42.56
C LYS A 46 12.19 -16.56 -41.72
N GLN A 47 12.21 -15.30 -41.27
CA GLN A 47 13.25 -14.71 -40.43
C GLN A 47 12.86 -14.80 -38.94
N ALA A 48 12.84 -16.03 -38.41
CA ALA A 48 12.37 -16.30 -37.06
C ALA A 48 13.28 -15.69 -35.97
N SER A 49 14.59 -15.69 -36.19
CA SER A 49 15.57 -15.14 -35.23
C SER A 49 15.41 -13.62 -35.09
N GLU A 50 15.22 -12.92 -36.20
CA GLU A 50 15.00 -11.48 -36.24
C GLU A 50 13.64 -11.10 -35.65
N ALA A 51 12.61 -11.91 -35.88
CA ALA A 51 11.30 -11.72 -35.27
C ALA A 51 11.37 -11.83 -33.74
N SER A 52 12.09 -12.83 -33.22
CA SER A 52 12.32 -12.99 -31.78
C SER A 52 13.01 -11.77 -31.19
N LEU A 53 14.07 -11.28 -31.85
CA LEU A 53 14.80 -10.10 -31.38
C LEU A 53 13.90 -8.86 -31.29
N VAL A 54 13.01 -8.65 -32.27
CA VAL A 54 12.07 -7.52 -32.25
C VAL A 54 11.10 -7.63 -31.07
N LEU A 55 10.60 -8.84 -30.77
CA LEU A 55 9.71 -9.08 -29.64
C LEU A 55 10.43 -8.92 -28.30
N ASP A 56 11.67 -9.39 -28.19
CA ASP A 56 12.49 -9.23 -26.98
C ASP A 56 12.75 -7.75 -26.69
N ILE A 57 13.07 -6.97 -27.73
CA ILE A 57 13.23 -5.51 -27.60
C ILE A 57 11.90 -4.89 -27.11
N ALA A 58 10.77 -5.27 -27.72
CA ALA A 58 9.46 -4.74 -27.32
C ALA A 58 9.09 -5.11 -25.88
N LEU A 59 9.39 -6.33 -25.44
CA LEU A 59 9.15 -6.78 -24.07
C LEU A 59 10.00 -6.00 -23.05
N ASN A 60 11.25 -5.69 -23.40
CA ASN A 60 12.12 -4.86 -22.56
C ASN A 60 11.70 -3.37 -22.50
N THR A 61 10.70 -2.95 -23.29
CA THR A 61 10.12 -1.60 -23.17
C THR A 61 8.93 -1.52 -22.21
N LEU A 62 8.51 -2.63 -21.60
CA LEU A 62 7.41 -2.61 -20.63
C LEU A 62 7.76 -1.70 -19.46
N VAL A 63 6.81 -0.84 -19.10
CA VAL A 63 6.98 0.06 -17.96
C VAL A 63 6.45 -0.64 -16.72
N GLU A 64 7.30 -0.81 -15.73
CA GLU A 64 6.90 -1.35 -14.44
C GLU A 64 6.42 -0.22 -13.52
N MET A 65 5.21 -0.38 -12.98
CA MET A 65 4.65 0.50 -11.96
C MET A 65 4.57 -0.25 -10.64
N HIS A 66 5.23 0.30 -9.62
CA HIS A 66 5.25 -0.25 -8.26
C HIS A 66 4.32 0.53 -7.36
N GLN A 67 3.42 -0.16 -6.68
CA GLN A 67 2.55 0.41 -5.64
C GLN A 67 2.69 -0.41 -4.36
N THR A 68 3.02 0.27 -3.26
CA THR A 68 3.22 -0.37 -1.95
C THR A 68 2.09 0.07 -1.01
N PHE A 69 1.44 -0.88 -0.37
CA PHE A 69 0.33 -0.64 0.55
C PHE A 69 0.69 -1.14 1.95
N PRO A 70 0.90 -0.24 2.93
CA PRO A 70 1.21 -0.65 4.31
C PRO A 70 0.04 -1.39 4.96
N ILE A 71 0.29 -2.62 5.40
CA ILE A 71 -0.71 -3.47 6.08
C ILE A 71 -1.25 -2.81 7.36
N PRO A 72 -0.42 -2.18 8.23
CA PRO A 72 -0.93 -1.52 9.44
C PRO A 72 -2.00 -0.48 9.14
N THR A 73 -1.82 0.33 8.08
CA THR A 73 -2.78 1.36 7.68
C THR A 73 -4.09 0.76 7.17
N ILE A 74 -4.02 -0.33 6.39
CA ILE A 74 -5.20 -1.06 5.92
C ILE A 74 -5.97 -1.65 7.10
N LYS A 75 -5.26 -2.29 8.04
CA LYS A 75 -5.87 -2.90 9.24
C LYS A 75 -6.67 -1.89 10.04
N VAL A 76 -6.18 -0.66 10.22
CA VAL A 76 -6.93 0.39 10.93
C VAL A 76 -8.32 0.61 10.31
N ILE A 77 -8.41 0.71 8.98
CA ILE A 77 -9.69 0.91 8.28
C ILE A 77 -10.63 -0.28 8.53
N THR A 78 -10.10 -1.51 8.47
CA THR A 78 -10.87 -2.73 8.74
C THR A 78 -11.35 -2.77 10.19
N LEU A 79 -10.47 -2.52 11.16
CA LEU A 79 -10.79 -2.51 12.60
C LEU A 79 -11.85 -1.47 12.93
N LEU A 80 -11.77 -0.26 12.36
CA LEU A 80 -12.78 0.78 12.53
C LEU A 80 -14.13 0.41 11.91
N THR A 81 -14.12 -0.28 10.77
CA THR A 81 -15.35 -0.76 10.12
C THR A 81 -16.01 -1.84 10.97
N THR A 82 -15.25 -2.82 11.45
CA THR A 82 -15.76 -3.87 12.33
C THR A 82 -16.23 -3.30 13.68
N ALA A 83 -15.53 -2.31 14.24
CA ALA A 83 -15.95 -1.67 15.49
C ALA A 83 -17.29 -0.93 15.35
N GLU A 84 -17.51 -0.25 14.22
CA GLU A 84 -18.79 0.39 13.91
C GLU A 84 -19.90 -0.65 13.76
N ASP A 85 -19.64 -1.74 13.02
CA ASP A 85 -20.60 -2.84 12.83
C ASP A 85 -21.03 -3.48 14.16
N ILE A 86 -20.07 -3.75 15.06
CA ILE A 86 -20.35 -4.35 16.37
C ILE A 86 -21.19 -3.41 17.25
N LEU A 87 -20.89 -2.10 17.23
CA LEU A 87 -21.70 -1.12 17.96
C LEU A 87 -23.13 -1.03 17.44
N GLU A 88 -23.32 -1.07 16.12
CA GLU A 88 -24.64 -0.90 15.51
C GLU A 88 -25.50 -2.16 15.60
N LYS A 89 -24.91 -3.35 15.42
CA LYS A 89 -25.65 -4.61 15.34
C LYS A 89 -25.78 -5.34 16.67
N GLU A 90 -24.69 -5.37 17.43
CA GLU A 90 -24.59 -6.18 18.66
C GLU A 90 -24.69 -5.30 19.91
N ASN A 91 -24.55 -3.98 19.77
CA ASN A 91 -24.48 -3.03 20.87
C ASN A 91 -23.40 -3.41 21.91
N ASP A 92 -22.36 -4.11 21.45
CA ASP A 92 -21.26 -4.57 22.29
C ASP A 92 -20.13 -3.54 22.31
N LYS A 93 -20.21 -2.68 23.32
CA LYS A 93 -19.25 -1.62 23.57
C LYS A 93 -17.86 -2.14 23.89
N GLU A 94 -17.75 -3.22 24.64
CA GLU A 94 -16.46 -3.70 25.13
C GLU A 94 -15.61 -4.21 23.96
N ASN A 95 -16.22 -4.99 23.07
CA ASN A 95 -15.54 -5.49 21.88
C ASN A 95 -15.24 -4.37 20.88
N ALA A 96 -16.13 -3.39 20.71
CA ALA A 96 -15.84 -2.23 19.89
C ALA A 96 -14.65 -1.39 20.42
N LEU A 97 -14.56 -1.19 21.74
CA LEU A 97 -13.43 -0.48 22.34
C LEU A 97 -12.10 -1.24 22.17
N LYS A 98 -12.12 -2.57 22.26
CA LYS A 98 -10.93 -3.41 21.97
C LYS A 98 -10.45 -3.18 20.53
N LEU A 99 -11.36 -3.14 19.56
CA LEU A 99 -11.00 -2.91 18.15
C LEU A 99 -10.46 -1.50 17.90
N VAL A 100 -11.00 -0.47 18.55
CA VAL A 100 -10.46 0.90 18.47
C VAL A 100 -9.08 0.99 19.11
N ASN A 101 -8.84 0.29 20.21
CA ASN A 101 -7.51 0.20 20.82
C ASN A 101 -6.51 -0.55 19.94
N GLU A 102 -6.92 -1.63 19.28
CA GLU A 102 -6.10 -2.32 18.28
C GLU A 102 -5.78 -1.39 17.09
N ALA A 103 -6.72 -0.54 16.67
CA ALA A 103 -6.48 0.45 15.62
C ALA A 103 -5.43 1.49 16.05
N LYS A 104 -5.43 1.92 17.32
CA LYS A 104 -4.37 2.79 17.87
C LYS A 104 -3.01 2.09 17.88
N PHE A 105 -2.99 0.80 18.20
CA PHE A 105 -1.78 -0.02 18.15
C PHE A 105 -1.22 -0.13 16.72
N GLU A 106 -2.06 -0.43 15.73
CA GLU A 106 -1.62 -0.54 14.33
C GLU A 106 -1.16 0.82 13.77
N LEU A 107 -1.80 1.93 14.17
CA LEU A 107 -1.30 3.27 13.81
C LEU A 107 0.11 3.51 14.40
N LYS A 108 0.35 3.14 15.65
CA LYS A 108 1.68 3.25 16.28
C LYS A 108 2.70 2.35 15.58
N ARG A 109 2.33 1.11 15.28
CA ARG A 109 3.16 0.15 14.53
C ARG A 109 3.54 0.70 13.15
N SER A 110 2.64 1.44 12.51
CA SER A 110 2.92 2.08 11.22
C SER A 110 4.06 3.12 11.30
N ILE A 111 4.18 3.86 12.40
CA ILE A 111 5.33 4.75 12.64
C ILE A 111 6.60 3.97 12.95
N GLU A 112 6.50 2.95 13.82
CA GLU A 112 7.67 2.16 14.22
C GLU A 112 8.32 1.46 13.02
N LEU A 113 7.51 1.06 12.04
CA LEU A 113 7.97 0.49 10.77
C LEU A 113 8.38 1.55 9.72
N GLY A 114 8.23 2.84 10.02
CA GLY A 114 8.65 3.93 9.13
C GLY A 114 7.69 4.26 7.98
N TYR A 115 6.45 3.77 8.02
CA TYR A 115 5.43 4.09 7.00
C TYR A 115 4.82 5.49 7.18
N LEU A 116 4.78 5.96 8.41
CA LEU A 116 4.28 7.28 8.80
C LEU A 116 5.35 8.02 9.59
N GLU A 117 5.49 9.31 9.30
CA GLU A 117 6.32 10.18 10.12
C GLU A 117 5.58 10.53 11.42
N LYS A 118 6.36 10.78 12.49
CA LYS A 118 5.82 11.26 13.76
C LYS A 118 5.53 12.76 13.71
N ASP A 119 4.71 13.16 12.76
CA ASP A 119 4.38 14.54 12.43
C ASP A 119 3.05 15.00 13.06
N GLU A 120 2.62 16.21 12.73
CA GLU A 120 1.34 16.77 13.20
C GLU A 120 0.13 15.95 12.69
N LYS A 121 0.24 15.35 11.50
CA LYS A 121 -0.84 14.54 10.92
C LYS A 121 -1.08 13.26 11.72
N TYR A 122 0.00 12.60 12.14
CA TYR A 122 -0.12 11.46 13.05
C TYR A 122 -0.79 11.86 14.37
N ARG A 123 -0.37 12.97 14.97
CA ARG A 123 -0.93 13.44 16.25
C ARG A 123 -2.43 13.66 16.12
N ALA A 124 -2.86 14.35 15.06
CA ALA A 124 -4.27 14.56 14.76
C ALA A 124 -5.05 13.23 14.63
N LEU A 125 -4.52 12.24 13.89
CA LEU A 125 -5.17 10.93 13.77
C LEU A 125 -5.28 10.19 15.11
N ASN A 126 -4.24 10.24 15.93
CA ASN A 126 -4.22 9.58 17.24
C ASN A 126 -5.16 10.27 18.25
N GLU A 127 -5.24 11.60 18.19
CA GLU A 127 -6.21 12.39 18.96
C GLU A 127 -7.64 12.06 18.55
N GLU A 128 -7.93 12.00 17.25
CA GLU A 128 -9.27 11.64 16.76
C GLU A 128 -9.67 10.19 17.13
N LEU A 129 -8.72 9.24 17.14
CA LEU A 129 -8.95 7.88 17.65
C LEU A 129 -9.27 7.89 19.15
N THR A 130 -8.59 8.73 19.92
CA THR A 130 -8.83 8.87 21.37
C THR A 130 -10.18 9.55 21.63
N ASP A 131 -10.57 10.53 20.82
CA ASP A 131 -11.89 11.15 20.88
C ASP A 131 -13.00 10.17 20.52
N LEU A 132 -12.77 9.31 19.53
CA LEU A 132 -13.70 8.24 19.17
C LEU A 132 -13.87 7.25 20.33
N GLU A 133 -12.77 6.82 20.95
CA GLU A 133 -12.78 5.97 22.15
C GLU A 133 -13.59 6.61 23.29
N ASN A 134 -13.36 7.91 23.54
CA ASN A 134 -14.10 8.67 24.55
C ASN A 134 -15.60 8.79 24.25
N LYS A 135 -15.98 8.97 22.98
CA LYS A 135 -17.39 9.03 22.56
C LYS A 135 -18.09 7.68 22.77
N ILE A 136 -17.44 6.58 22.41
CA ILE A 136 -17.94 5.23 22.66
C ILE A 136 -18.08 5.00 24.17
N ASN A 137 -17.10 5.43 24.97
CA ASN A 137 -17.16 5.36 26.43
C ASN A 137 -18.32 6.16 27.04
N LYS A 138 -18.70 7.28 26.44
CA LYS A 138 -19.83 8.11 26.89
C LYS A 138 -21.19 7.71 26.26
N ASN A 139 -21.25 6.59 25.53
CA ASN A 139 -22.43 6.15 24.77
C ASN A 139 -22.99 7.23 23.83
N GLN A 140 -22.10 8.05 23.26
CA GLN A 140 -22.47 9.09 22.31
C GLN A 140 -22.49 8.55 20.88
N LYS A 141 -23.32 9.15 20.01
CA LYS A 141 -23.34 8.82 18.58
C LYS A 141 -21.95 9.03 17.97
N SER A 142 -21.39 7.97 17.40
CA SER A 142 -20.01 7.93 16.88
C SER A 142 -19.91 7.68 15.37
N THR A 143 -21.01 7.36 14.67
CA THR A 143 -21.05 7.04 13.22
C THR A 143 -20.35 8.10 12.34
N SER A 144 -20.56 9.39 12.62
CA SER A 144 -19.87 10.46 11.88
C SER A 144 -18.35 10.48 12.11
N SER A 145 -17.92 10.13 13.32
CA SER A 145 -16.51 10.06 13.69
C SER A 145 -15.84 8.86 13.02
N PHE A 146 -16.49 7.68 13.02
CA PHE A 146 -16.03 6.51 12.26
C PHE A 146 -15.87 6.83 10.77
N ARG A 147 -16.89 7.44 10.15
CA ARG A 147 -16.84 7.82 8.73
C ARG A 147 -15.68 8.75 8.42
N SER A 148 -15.54 9.84 9.19
CA SER A 148 -14.45 10.82 9.01
C SER A 148 -13.08 10.17 9.12
N LEU A 149 -12.88 9.32 10.12
CA LEU A 149 -11.62 8.65 10.37
C LEU A 149 -11.26 7.69 9.23
N LYS A 150 -12.22 6.87 8.79
CA LYS A 150 -12.02 5.94 7.66
C LYS A 150 -11.65 6.68 6.38
N GLU A 151 -12.27 7.83 6.08
CA GLU A 151 -11.91 8.64 4.91
C GLU A 151 -10.48 9.19 5.02
N LYS A 152 -10.08 9.72 6.18
CA LYS A 152 -8.70 10.18 6.40
C LYS A 152 -7.70 9.06 6.18
N PHE A 153 -7.92 7.88 6.76
CA PHE A 153 -7.04 6.73 6.55
C PHE A 153 -6.99 6.26 5.09
N ARG A 154 -8.11 6.33 4.35
CA ARG A 154 -8.13 6.06 2.90
C ARG A 154 -7.29 7.06 2.12
N ASP A 155 -7.39 8.34 2.47
CA ASP A 155 -6.61 9.39 1.82
C ASP A 155 -5.11 9.25 2.12
N PHE A 156 -4.75 8.89 3.35
CA PHE A 156 -3.38 8.51 3.69
C PHE A 156 -2.91 7.32 2.87
N LEU A 157 -3.71 6.26 2.78
CA LEU A 157 -3.36 5.08 2.00
C LEU A 157 -3.11 5.44 0.52
N LYS A 158 -3.94 6.28 -0.09
CA LYS A 158 -3.75 6.77 -1.47
C LYS A 158 -2.44 7.54 -1.64
N ILE A 159 -2.02 8.30 -0.62
CA ILE A 159 -0.76 9.06 -0.65
C ILE A 159 0.43 8.09 -0.58
N LEU A 160 0.36 7.10 0.30
CA LEU A 160 1.42 6.11 0.51
C LEU A 160 1.55 5.16 -0.69
N SER A 161 0.44 4.81 -1.32
CA SER A 161 0.40 3.85 -2.43
C SER A 161 0.57 4.46 -3.81
N LYS A 162 0.98 5.73 -3.92
CA LYS A 162 1.17 6.37 -5.23
C LYS A 162 2.16 5.55 -6.08
N PRO A 163 1.84 5.24 -7.34
CA PRO A 163 2.71 4.45 -8.18
C PRO A 163 4.04 5.16 -8.35
N LYS A 164 5.12 4.51 -7.93
CA LYS A 164 6.48 4.96 -8.22
C LYS A 164 6.85 4.37 -9.58
N SER A 165 7.14 5.22 -10.56
CA SER A 165 7.76 4.75 -11.80
C SER A 165 9.19 4.29 -11.48
N ALA A 166 9.60 3.18 -12.10
CA ALA A 166 10.91 2.55 -11.91
C ALA A 166 12.11 3.47 -12.20
N SER A 167 11.92 4.66 -12.77
CA SER A 167 12.96 5.66 -13.03
C SER A 167 13.66 6.20 -11.77
N ARG A 168 13.13 5.96 -10.57
CA ARG A 168 13.73 6.43 -9.31
C ARG A 168 14.70 5.44 -8.66
N CYS A 169 14.81 4.20 -9.14
CA CYS A 169 15.70 3.19 -8.58
C CYS A 169 17.10 3.12 -9.23
N LEU A 170 17.43 4.04 -10.14
CA LEU A 170 18.75 4.12 -10.78
C LEU A 170 19.65 5.23 -10.20
N ASN A 171 19.19 5.95 -9.18
CA ASN A 171 19.95 7.02 -8.52
C ASN A 171 20.00 6.82 -7.00
N GLU A 172 20.47 5.66 -6.54
CA GLU A 172 21.08 5.49 -5.20
C GLU A 172 22.23 4.48 -5.26
#